data_AF-V2YQF8-F1
#
_entry.id   AF-V2YQF8-F1
#
_cell.length_a   1.000
_cell.length_b   1.000
_cell.length_c   1.000
_cell.angle_alpha   90.00
_cell.angle_beta   90.00
_cell.angle_gamma   90.00
#
_symmetry.space_group_name_H-M   'P 1'
#
loop_
_entity.id
_entity.type
_entity.pdbx_description
1 polymer ?
#
loop_
_entity_poly.entity_id
_entity_poly.type
_entity_poly.pdbx_seq_one_letter_code
_entity_poly.pdbx_strand_id
1 'polypeptide(L)'
;MFRKVVDDRIAVGYEWSMHGMNCCVNAQCRTPGHAPAKRARGERVPMFRCAGCNWAYYCSRDCQGHDWNNGHKASCKKAQRRVEKNGTRLSPIIDARDIHFIGWLVQQYILELRPTLLSQQSKYRKKSGLPKSVPLVSVLDYTQFPYKVETISAPEAIKRAPDEAWDTLLVEARRLVDKDLLVLSIIPGAGRPYTWIGFGRTVAP
;
A
#
# COMPACT_ATOMS: atom_id res chain seq x y z
N MET A 1 -11.94 -21.96 -11.09
CA MET A 1 -11.63 -20.52 -11.18
C MET A 1 -11.13 -19.94 -9.86
N PHE A 2 -11.88 -20.04 -8.76
CA PHE A 2 -11.47 -19.52 -7.44
C PHE A 2 -10.17 -20.11 -6.90
N ARG A 3 -10.00 -21.45 -6.94
CA ARG A 3 -8.79 -22.14 -6.47
C ARG A 3 -7.52 -21.62 -7.14
N LYS A 4 -7.52 -21.49 -8.47
CA LYS A 4 -6.41 -20.92 -9.23
C LYS A 4 -6.09 -19.48 -8.78
N VAL A 5 -7.10 -18.64 -8.58
CA VAL A 5 -6.89 -17.26 -8.09
C VAL A 5 -6.27 -17.24 -6.69
N VAL A 6 -6.67 -18.16 -5.82
CA VAL A 6 -6.07 -18.30 -4.48
C VAL A 6 -4.63 -18.79 -4.59
N ASP A 7 -4.35 -19.82 -5.38
CA ASP A 7 -3.01 -20.37 -5.58
C ASP A 7 -2.06 -19.33 -6.20
N ASP A 8 -2.51 -18.60 -7.22
CA ASP A 8 -1.77 -17.52 -7.86
C ASP A 8 -1.43 -16.41 -6.82
N ARG A 9 -2.38 -16.04 -5.96
CA ARG A 9 -2.15 -15.05 -4.88
C ARG A 9 -1.19 -15.54 -3.81
N ILE A 10 -1.24 -16.81 -3.46
CA ILE A 10 -0.29 -17.43 -2.53
C ILE A 10 1.12 -17.40 -3.11
N ALA A 11 1.29 -17.77 -4.38
CA ALA A 11 2.58 -17.72 -5.08
C ALA A 11 3.15 -16.28 -5.13
N VAL A 12 2.31 -15.31 -5.50
CA VAL A 12 2.60 -13.87 -5.49
C VAL A 12 3.03 -13.39 -4.09
N GLY A 13 2.36 -13.87 -3.03
CA GLY A 13 2.77 -13.62 -1.64
C GLY A 13 4.14 -14.22 -1.28
N TYR A 14 4.42 -15.45 -1.75
CA TYR A 14 5.73 -16.07 -1.57
C TYR A 14 6.83 -15.30 -2.30
N GLU A 15 6.61 -14.86 -3.54
CA GLU A 15 7.55 -14.04 -4.31
C GLU A 15 7.82 -12.68 -3.64
N TRP A 16 6.77 -12.01 -3.16
CA TRP A 16 6.93 -10.78 -2.39
C TRP A 16 7.74 -11.02 -1.12
N SER A 17 7.49 -12.13 -0.43
CA SER A 17 8.32 -12.52 0.71
C SER A 17 9.77 -12.71 0.25
N MET A 18 9.99 -13.45 -0.85
CA MET A 18 11.19 -13.58 -1.71
C MET A 18 12.14 -12.40 -1.59
N HIS A 19 11.62 -11.29 -2.07
CA HIS A 19 12.31 -10.04 -2.27
C HIS A 19 12.02 -9.02 -1.15
N GLY A 20 11.45 -9.51 -0.05
CA GLY A 20 10.71 -8.75 0.94
C GLY A 20 11.46 -7.57 1.55
N MET A 21 10.69 -6.56 1.94
CA MET A 21 11.21 -5.35 2.56
C MET A 21 11.64 -5.62 4.01
N ASN A 22 12.80 -5.09 4.37
CA ASN A 22 13.27 -5.03 5.76
C ASN A 22 12.57 -3.87 6.49
N CYS A 23 11.27 -4.03 6.80
CA CYS A 23 10.48 -3.00 7.49
C CYS A 23 10.70 -3.05 9.00
N CYS A 24 11.69 -2.31 9.51
CA CYS A 24 11.82 -2.06 10.94
C CYS A 24 10.93 -0.88 11.34
N VAL A 25 10.11 -1.03 12.38
CA VAL A 25 9.23 0.06 12.83
C VAL A 25 9.98 1.16 13.58
N ASN A 26 11.20 0.89 14.06
CA ASN A 26 12.04 1.92 14.66
C ASN A 26 12.41 2.96 13.60
N ALA A 27 11.83 4.16 13.70
CA ALA A 27 12.06 5.26 12.76
C ALA A 27 13.52 5.72 12.67
N GLN A 28 14.35 5.40 13.67
CA GLN A 28 15.79 5.72 13.67
C GLN A 28 16.66 4.59 13.10
N CYS A 29 16.06 3.49 12.63
CA CYS A 29 16.80 2.36 12.10
C CYS A 29 17.52 2.74 10.80
N ARG A 30 18.82 2.41 10.72
CA ARG A 30 19.66 2.65 9.54
C ARG A 30 19.73 1.46 8.59
N THR A 31 19.17 0.31 8.97
CA THR A 31 19.02 -0.82 8.04
C THR A 31 18.19 -0.33 6.87
N PRO A 32 18.61 -0.51 5.61
CA PRO A 32 17.85 -0.02 4.46
C PRO A 32 16.46 -0.66 4.46
N GLY A 33 15.51 0.07 5.03
CA GLY A 33 14.10 -0.12 4.84
C GLY A 33 13.75 0.47 3.48
N HIS A 34 12.76 -0.12 2.82
CA HIS A 34 12.13 0.36 1.58
C HIS A 34 12.73 -0.09 0.24
N ALA A 35 13.96 -0.64 0.18
CA ALA A 35 14.48 -1.19 -1.08
C ALA A 35 14.29 -2.71 -1.15
N PRO A 36 13.74 -3.29 -2.25
CA PRO A 36 13.89 -4.72 -2.52
C PRO A 36 15.38 -5.03 -2.52
N ALA A 37 15.79 -6.07 -1.79
CA ALA A 37 17.17 -6.35 -1.40
C ALA A 37 18.20 -6.14 -2.52
N LYS A 38 18.78 -4.93 -2.60
CA LYS A 38 19.94 -4.62 -3.43
C LYS A 38 20.94 -3.78 -2.67
N ARG A 39 21.59 -4.36 -1.67
CA ARG A 39 23.05 -4.21 -1.44
C ARG A 39 23.63 -5.52 -0.91
N ALA A 40 24.76 -5.91 -1.52
CA ALA A 40 25.69 -6.99 -1.20
C ALA A 40 25.07 -8.28 -0.62
N ARG A 41 24.79 -9.25 -1.50
CA ARG A 41 24.44 -10.67 -1.24
C ARG A 41 22.96 -11.05 -1.07
N GLY A 42 21.99 -10.16 -1.27
CA GLY A 42 20.58 -10.58 -1.45
C GLY A 42 19.98 -11.36 -0.26
N GLU A 43 20.59 -11.28 0.92
CA GLU A 43 20.15 -12.00 2.11
C GLU A 43 19.06 -11.21 2.84
N ARG A 44 17.95 -11.88 3.15
CA ARG A 44 16.89 -11.32 4.00
C ARG A 44 17.46 -11.06 5.39
N VAL A 45 17.22 -9.88 5.95
CA VAL A 45 17.52 -9.64 7.37
C VAL A 45 16.45 -10.37 8.19
N PRO A 46 16.82 -11.26 9.13
CA PRO A 46 15.86 -11.84 10.06
C PRO A 46 15.19 -10.73 10.88
N MET A 47 13.86 -10.75 10.93
CA MET A 47 13.07 -9.75 11.63
C MET A 47 12.17 -10.44 12.64
N PHE A 48 12.08 -9.85 13.83
CA PHE A 48 11.35 -10.41 14.96
C PHE A 48 10.10 -9.58 15.22
N ARG A 49 9.00 -10.25 15.55
CA ARG A 49 7.77 -9.60 15.99
C ARG A 49 7.83 -9.31 17.48
N CYS A 50 7.26 -8.17 17.88
CA CYS A 50 6.97 -7.93 19.29
C CYS A 50 6.03 -9.04 19.80
N ALA A 51 6.48 -9.87 20.75
CA ALA A 51 5.66 -10.94 21.32
C ALA A 51 4.40 -10.42 22.03
N GLY A 52 4.41 -9.15 22.46
CA GLY A 52 3.29 -8.54 23.14
C GLY A 52 2.13 -8.20 22.21
N CYS A 53 2.39 -7.49 21.11
CA CYS A 53 1.35 -6.99 20.22
C CYS A 53 1.25 -7.74 18.88
N ASN A 54 2.26 -8.53 18.51
CA ASN A 54 2.37 -9.31 17.28
C ASN A 54 2.33 -8.53 15.94
N TRP A 55 2.28 -7.19 15.97
CA TRP A 55 2.20 -6.36 14.74
C TRP A 55 3.47 -5.53 14.47
N ALA A 56 4.30 -5.23 15.48
CA ALA A 56 5.54 -4.48 15.30
C ALA A 56 6.71 -5.41 14.96
N TYR A 57 7.51 -5.06 13.93
CA TYR A 57 8.68 -5.83 13.50
C TYR A 57 9.99 -5.06 13.71
N TYR A 58 11.01 -5.78 14.20
CA TYR A 58 12.33 -5.23 14.49
C TYR A 58 13.43 -6.11 13.91
N CYS A 59 14.51 -5.50 13.42
CA CYS A 59 15.72 -6.22 13.01
C CYS A 59 16.59 -6.64 14.20
N SER A 60 16.44 -5.99 15.36
CA SER A 60 17.22 -6.27 16.57
C SER A 60 16.45 -5.93 17.84
N ARG A 61 16.92 -6.46 18.97
CA ARG A 61 16.43 -6.09 20.31
C ARG A 61 16.67 -4.61 20.62
N ASP A 62 17.76 -4.03 20.13
CA ASP A 62 18.06 -2.61 20.33
C ASP A 62 17.02 -1.72 19.64
N CYS A 63 16.63 -2.06 18.40
CA CYS A 63 15.56 -1.35 17.71
C CYS A 63 14.22 -1.47 18.45
N GLN A 64 13.93 -2.65 19.02
CA GLN A 64 12.77 -2.82 19.88
C GLN A 64 12.85 -1.96 21.15
N GLY A 65 14.01 -1.90 21.81
CA GLY A 65 14.23 -1.10 23.01
C GLY A 65 14.10 0.41 22.77
N HIS A 66 14.64 0.90 21.67
CA HIS A 66 14.49 2.31 21.27
C HIS A 66 13.03 2.66 21.01
N ASP A 67 12.34 1.87 20.18
CA ASP A 67 10.92 2.09 19.88
C ASP A 67 10.03 1.93 21.12
N TRP A 68 10.37 1.00 22.02
CA TRP A 68 9.70 0.82 23.31
C TRP A 68 9.66 2.11 24.12
N ASN A 69 10.80 2.79 24.22
CA ASN A 69 10.95 4.05 24.93
C ASN A 69 10.33 5.23 24.18
N ASN A 70 10.25 5.16 22.84
CA ASN A 70 9.68 6.20 21.98
C ASN A 70 8.16 6.08 21.76
N GLY A 71 7.46 5.25 22.55
CA GLY A 71 6.00 5.23 22.60
C GLY A 71 5.37 3.87 22.30
N HIS A 72 6.12 2.89 21.79
CA HIS A 72 5.56 1.56 21.52
C HIS A 72 5.01 0.87 22.77
N LYS A 73 5.58 1.12 23.96
CA LYS A 73 5.05 0.59 25.23
C LYS A 73 3.56 0.88 25.42
N ALA A 74 3.12 2.10 25.08
CA ALA A 74 1.73 2.50 25.23
C ALA A 74 0.82 1.83 24.20
N SER A 75 1.23 1.80 22.93
CA SER A 75 0.46 1.16 21.84
C SER A 75 0.41 -0.37 21.98
N CYS A 76 1.49 -1.00 22.43
CA CYS A 76 1.57 -2.44 22.71
C CYS A 76 0.56 -2.84 23.80
N LYS A 77 0.52 -2.13 24.93
CA LYS A 77 -0.45 -2.39 26.00
C LYS A 77 -1.89 -2.21 25.53
N LYS A 78 -2.17 -1.20 24.69
CA LYS A 78 -3.51 -1.00 24.09
C LYS A 78 -3.91 -2.18 23.20
N ALA A 79 -2.97 -2.69 22.40
CA ALA A 79 -3.21 -3.84 21.52
C ALA A 79 -3.50 -5.12 22.33
N GLN A 80 -2.74 -5.39 23.39
CA GLN A 80 -2.94 -6.54 24.26
C GLN A 80 -4.34 -6.57 24.89
N ARG A 81 -4.81 -5.43 25.42
CA ARG A 81 -6.15 -5.32 26.02
C ARG A 81 -7.29 -5.57 25.03
N ARG A 82 -7.08 -5.36 23.72
CA ARG A 82 -8.09 -5.66 22.68
C ARG A 82 -8.24 -7.16 22.43
N VAL A 83 -7.18 -7.95 22.64
CA VAL A 83 -7.19 -9.41 22.47
C VAL A 83 -7.96 -10.09 23.61
N GLU A 84 -7.92 -9.52 24.82
CA GLU A 84 -8.48 -10.13 26.03
C GLU A 84 -10.01 -10.09 26.10
N LYS A 85 -10.69 -9.12 25.47
CA LYS A 85 -12.14 -8.92 25.66
C LYS A 85 -13.06 -9.90 24.92
N ASN A 86 -12.61 -10.56 23.85
CA ASN A 86 -13.48 -11.38 23.01
C ASN A 86 -13.01 -12.82 22.78
N GLY A 87 -11.86 -13.25 23.34
CA GLY A 87 -11.31 -14.61 23.15
C GLY A 87 -10.85 -14.94 21.71
N THR A 88 -11.38 -14.24 20.72
CA THR A 88 -10.92 -14.24 19.33
C THR A 88 -9.75 -13.28 19.21
N ARG A 89 -8.60 -13.76 18.73
CA ARG A 89 -7.56 -12.88 18.18
C ARG A 89 -8.18 -12.15 16.99
N LEU A 90 -8.70 -10.93 17.22
CA LEU A 90 -9.03 -10.03 16.12
C LEU A 90 -7.81 -10.00 15.20
N SER A 91 -8.04 -10.20 13.89
CA SER A 91 -6.99 -10.10 12.88
C SER A 91 -6.14 -8.87 13.20
N PRO A 92 -4.80 -8.99 13.23
CA PRO A 92 -3.95 -7.87 13.56
C PRO A 92 -4.34 -6.69 12.67
N ILE A 93 -4.34 -5.50 13.29
CA ILE A 93 -4.39 -4.23 12.56
C ILE A 93 -3.39 -4.34 11.42
N ILE A 94 -3.81 -4.05 10.17
CA ILE A 94 -2.95 -4.07 8.97
C ILE A 94 -1.61 -3.45 9.35
N ASP A 95 -0.57 -4.28 9.40
CA ASP A 95 0.74 -3.85 9.89
C ASP A 95 1.55 -3.20 8.76
N ALA A 96 2.73 -2.66 9.08
CA ALA A 96 3.55 -1.98 8.06
C ALA A 96 3.93 -2.91 6.89
N ARG A 97 4.13 -4.20 7.14
CA ARG A 97 4.42 -5.17 6.08
C ARG A 97 3.18 -5.44 5.24
N ASP A 98 2.02 -5.56 5.87
CA ASP A 98 0.75 -5.71 5.15
C ASP A 98 0.50 -4.50 4.23
N ILE A 99 0.70 -3.27 4.71
CA ILE A 99 0.55 -2.05 3.87
C ILE A 99 1.48 -2.11 2.66
N HIS A 100 2.74 -2.51 2.87
CA HIS A 100 3.71 -2.65 1.79
C HIS A 100 3.37 -3.77 0.80
N PHE A 101 2.91 -4.91 1.30
CA PHE A 101 2.47 -6.03 0.47
C PHE A 101 1.23 -5.64 -0.34
N ILE A 102 0.23 -5.04 0.30
CA ILE A 102 -0.99 -4.56 -0.33
C ILE A 102 -0.66 -3.51 -1.39
N GLY A 103 0.20 -2.53 -1.08
CA GLY A 103 0.64 -1.52 -2.06
C GLY A 103 1.37 -2.14 -3.25
N TRP A 104 2.22 -3.14 -3.02
CA TRP A 104 2.85 -3.90 -4.11
C TRP A 104 1.84 -4.71 -4.93
N LEU A 105 0.88 -5.37 -4.29
CA LEU A 105 -0.16 -6.14 -4.95
C LEU A 105 -1.06 -5.25 -5.81
N VAL A 106 -1.47 -4.10 -5.28
CA VAL A 106 -2.17 -3.04 -6.01
C VAL A 106 -1.36 -2.62 -7.22
N GLN A 107 -0.05 -2.40 -7.07
CA GLN A 107 0.81 -2.05 -8.20
C GLN A 107 0.81 -3.13 -9.30
N GLN A 108 0.93 -4.42 -8.93
CA GLN A 108 0.87 -5.52 -9.91
C GLN A 108 -0.47 -5.52 -10.66
N TYR A 109 -1.58 -5.39 -9.94
CA TYR A 109 -2.91 -5.33 -10.56
C TYR A 109 -3.09 -4.09 -11.45
N ILE A 110 -2.54 -2.94 -11.06
CA ILE A 110 -2.58 -1.75 -11.90
C ILE A 110 -1.79 -1.96 -13.19
N LEU A 111 -0.64 -2.64 -13.13
CA LEU A 111 0.15 -2.95 -14.32
C LEU A 111 -0.62 -3.86 -15.29
N GLU A 112 -1.32 -4.87 -14.77
CA GLU A 112 -2.19 -5.73 -15.57
C GLU A 112 -3.37 -4.95 -16.18
N LEU A 113 -3.99 -4.05 -15.41
CA LEU A 113 -5.15 -3.27 -15.84
C LEU A 113 -4.78 -2.04 -16.70
N ARG A 114 -3.49 -1.68 -16.78
CA ARG A 114 -2.99 -0.42 -17.36
C ARG A 114 -3.60 -0.08 -18.73
N PRO A 115 -3.65 -0.99 -19.73
CA PRO A 115 -4.22 -0.67 -21.04
C PRO A 115 -5.70 -0.26 -20.95
N THR A 116 -6.47 -0.96 -20.12
CA THR A 116 -7.89 -0.71 -19.88
C THR A 116 -8.10 0.63 -19.18
N LEU A 117 -7.33 0.91 -18.14
CA LEU A 117 -7.42 2.16 -17.37
C LEU A 117 -7.07 3.38 -18.23
N LEU A 118 -6.01 3.31 -19.04
CA LEU A 118 -5.65 4.39 -19.97
C LEU A 118 -6.76 4.66 -21.01
N SER A 119 -7.35 3.58 -21.54
CA SER A 119 -8.48 3.69 -22.48
C SER A 119 -9.68 4.36 -21.83
N GLN A 120 -10.01 4.00 -20.58
CA GLN A 120 -11.10 4.61 -19.81
C GLN A 120 -10.84 6.08 -19.53
N GLN A 121 -9.62 6.46 -19.11
CA GLN A 121 -9.26 7.86 -18.88
C GLN A 121 -9.35 8.70 -20.17
N SER A 122 -8.85 8.17 -21.30
CA SER A 122 -8.95 8.85 -22.59
C SER A 122 -10.39 9.06 -23.03
N LYS A 123 -11.24 8.03 -22.90
CA LYS A 123 -12.68 8.12 -23.21
C LYS A 123 -13.40 9.12 -22.31
N TYR A 124 -13.12 9.09 -21.01
CA TYR A 124 -13.69 10.03 -20.04
C TYR A 124 -13.29 11.46 -20.37
N ARG A 125 -12.00 11.72 -20.66
CA ARG A 125 -11.50 13.05 -21.04
C ARG A 125 -12.28 13.62 -22.23
N LYS A 126 -12.42 12.83 -23.30
CA LYS A 126 -13.15 13.22 -24.52
C LYS A 126 -14.62 13.48 -24.22
N LYS A 127 -15.28 12.59 -23.48
CA LYS A 127 -16.70 12.72 -23.12
C LYS A 127 -16.98 13.96 -22.26
N SER A 128 -16.09 14.27 -21.32
CA SER A 128 -16.27 15.36 -20.36
C SER A 128 -15.72 16.71 -20.84
N GLY A 129 -15.08 16.77 -22.03
CA GLY A 129 -14.48 18.00 -22.55
C GLY A 129 -13.35 18.56 -21.68
N LEU A 130 -12.69 17.73 -20.87
CA LEU A 130 -11.73 18.20 -19.87
C LEU A 130 -10.37 18.56 -20.52
N PRO A 131 -9.80 19.73 -20.23
CA PRO A 131 -8.50 20.12 -20.78
C PRO A 131 -7.40 19.22 -20.24
N LYS A 132 -6.33 19.04 -21.03
CA LYS A 132 -5.15 18.24 -20.66
C LYS A 132 -4.50 18.65 -19.34
N SER A 133 -4.65 19.92 -18.96
CA SER A 133 -4.15 20.47 -17.69
C SER A 133 -4.81 19.88 -16.45
N VAL A 134 -5.98 19.24 -16.59
CA VAL A 134 -6.69 18.56 -15.48
C VAL A 134 -6.30 17.08 -15.48
N PRO A 135 -5.54 16.61 -14.48
CA PRO A 135 -5.24 15.20 -14.35
C PRO A 135 -6.50 14.39 -14.06
N LEU A 136 -6.53 13.17 -14.58
CA LEU A 136 -7.56 12.18 -14.30
C LEU A 136 -7.00 11.12 -13.37
N VAL A 137 -7.88 10.55 -12.56
CA VAL A 137 -7.57 9.50 -11.59
C VAL A 137 -8.47 8.32 -11.85
N SER A 138 -7.89 7.13 -12.03
CA SER A 138 -8.64 5.88 -11.99
C SER A 138 -8.78 5.45 -10.53
N VAL A 139 -10.02 5.25 -10.06
CA VAL A 139 -10.27 4.83 -8.68
C VAL A 139 -10.65 3.35 -8.66
N LEU A 140 -9.93 2.57 -7.86
CA LEU A 140 -10.16 1.16 -7.60
C LEU A 140 -10.66 1.02 -6.16
N ASP A 141 -11.97 0.90 -5.97
CA ASP A 141 -12.59 0.78 -4.64
C ASP A 141 -12.78 -0.70 -4.24
N TYR A 142 -11.79 -1.25 -3.55
CA TYR A 142 -11.78 -2.61 -3.02
C TYR A 142 -12.68 -2.79 -1.78
N THR A 143 -13.37 -1.74 -1.31
CA THR A 143 -14.35 -1.87 -0.21
C THR A 143 -15.68 -2.48 -0.67
N GLN A 144 -15.90 -2.55 -1.98
CA GLN A 144 -17.10 -3.11 -2.60
C GLN A 144 -16.74 -4.35 -3.43
N PHE A 145 -17.62 -5.35 -3.45
CA PHE A 145 -17.43 -6.56 -4.28
C PHE A 145 -18.66 -6.83 -5.18
N PRO A 146 -18.49 -7.04 -6.50
CA PRO A 146 -17.24 -6.84 -7.25
C PRO A 146 -16.82 -5.36 -7.23
N TYR A 147 -15.52 -5.10 -7.10
CA TYR A 147 -15.02 -3.72 -7.10
C TYR A 147 -15.26 -3.09 -8.48
N LYS A 148 -15.55 -1.80 -8.48
CA LYS A 148 -15.74 -1.03 -9.72
C LYS A 148 -14.53 -0.14 -9.94
N VAL A 149 -14.12 -0.06 -11.20
CA VAL A 149 -13.16 0.95 -11.65
C VAL A 149 -13.96 2.13 -12.17
N GLU A 150 -13.69 3.30 -11.62
CA GLU A 150 -14.22 4.57 -12.13
C GLU A 150 -13.07 5.49 -12.54
N THR A 151 -13.37 6.46 -13.40
CA THR A 151 -12.46 7.56 -13.71
C THR A 151 -13.09 8.85 -13.25
N ILE A 152 -12.35 9.62 -12.47
CA ILE A 152 -12.78 10.93 -11.96
C ILE A 152 -11.68 11.97 -12.19
N SER A 153 -12.04 13.24 -12.02
CA SER A 153 -11.06 14.33 -12.04
C SER A 153 -10.22 14.38 -10.76
N ALA A 154 -9.00 14.91 -10.84
CA ALA A 154 -8.16 15.12 -9.66
C ALA A 154 -8.87 15.89 -8.51
N PRO A 155 -9.63 16.98 -8.75
CA PRO A 155 -10.39 17.66 -7.69
C PRO A 155 -11.42 16.75 -6.98
N GLU A 156 -12.07 15.85 -7.70
CA GLU A 156 -12.99 14.88 -7.09
C GLU A 156 -12.25 13.82 -6.29
N ALA A 157 -11.08 13.38 -6.78
CA ALA A 157 -10.24 12.42 -6.08
C ALA A 157 -9.69 12.99 -4.77
N ILE A 158 -9.29 14.27 -4.75
CA ILE A 158 -8.86 14.99 -3.54
C ILE A 158 -9.94 14.95 -2.46
N LYS A 159 -11.21 15.16 -2.82
CA LYS A 159 -12.32 15.10 -1.85
C LYS A 159 -12.46 13.73 -1.19
N ARG A 160 -12.06 12.65 -1.88
CA ARG A 160 -12.17 11.28 -1.38
C ARG A 160 -11.00 10.84 -0.51
N ALA A 161 -9.81 11.37 -0.77
CA ALA A 161 -8.60 11.03 -0.05
C ALA A 161 -7.81 12.33 0.29
N PRO A 162 -8.35 13.22 1.14
CA PRO A 162 -7.78 14.56 1.35
C PRO A 162 -6.38 14.54 2.01
N ASP A 163 -6.04 13.45 2.69
CA ASP A 163 -4.80 13.32 3.46
C ASP A 163 -3.59 12.89 2.61
N GLU A 164 -3.76 12.67 1.31
CA GLU A 164 -2.68 12.26 0.40
C GLU A 164 -1.80 13.44 -0.03
N ALA A 165 -0.57 13.13 -0.46
CA ALA A 165 0.39 14.12 -0.96
C ALA A 165 0.07 14.63 -2.40
N TRP A 166 -1.13 15.18 -2.59
CA TRP A 166 -1.67 15.56 -3.89
C TRP A 166 -0.81 16.54 -4.67
N ASP A 167 -0.17 17.51 -4.03
CA ASP A 167 0.62 18.52 -4.72
C ASP A 167 1.74 17.88 -5.55
N THR A 168 2.51 16.97 -4.94
CA THR A 168 3.58 16.21 -5.61
C THR A 168 3.02 15.32 -6.72
N LEU A 169 1.90 14.64 -6.44
CA LEU A 169 1.27 13.72 -7.39
C LEU A 169 0.73 14.45 -8.61
N LEU A 170 0.12 15.62 -8.44
CA LEU A 170 -0.46 16.41 -9.52
C LEU A 170 0.59 17.10 -10.37
N VAL A 171 1.71 17.54 -9.79
CA VAL A 171 2.87 18.02 -10.57
C VAL A 171 3.36 16.94 -11.52
N GLU A 172 3.58 15.72 -11.02
CA GLU A 172 4.04 14.61 -11.85
C GLU A 172 2.96 14.16 -12.85
N ALA A 173 1.68 14.14 -12.45
CA ALA A 173 0.59 13.74 -13.35
C ALA A 173 0.41 14.71 -14.52
N ARG A 174 0.62 16.01 -14.30
CA ARG A 174 0.62 17.03 -15.37
C ARG A 174 1.80 16.83 -16.34
N ARG A 175 2.96 16.41 -15.84
CA ARG A 175 4.13 16.09 -16.69
C ARG A 175 3.92 14.83 -17.53
N LEU A 176 3.14 13.89 -17.00
CA LEU A 176 2.87 12.59 -17.60
C LEU A 176 1.50 12.48 -18.27
N VAL A 177 0.84 13.59 -18.60
CA VAL A 177 -0.48 13.59 -19.23
C VAL A 177 -0.47 12.70 -20.48
N ASP A 178 -1.44 11.79 -20.55
CA ASP A 178 -1.62 10.79 -21.61
C ASP A 178 -0.46 9.78 -21.76
N LYS A 179 0.60 9.88 -20.94
CA LYS A 179 1.78 8.98 -20.92
C LYS A 179 1.72 7.99 -19.77
N ASP A 180 1.15 8.40 -18.65
CA ASP A 180 0.98 7.58 -17.46
C ASP A 180 -0.36 7.82 -16.79
N LEU A 181 -0.80 6.86 -15.99
CA LEU A 181 -2.05 6.96 -15.24
C LEU A 181 -1.79 7.18 -13.76
N LEU A 182 -2.50 8.13 -13.18
CA LEU A 182 -2.62 8.28 -11.74
C LEU A 182 -3.78 7.39 -11.27
N VAL A 183 -3.52 6.57 -10.25
CA VAL A 183 -4.48 5.63 -9.69
C VAL A 183 -4.63 5.85 -8.20
N LEU A 184 -5.87 5.88 -7.73
CA LEU A 184 -6.23 5.86 -6.32
C LEU A 184 -6.91 4.52 -6.01
N SER A 185 -6.34 3.73 -5.12
CA SER A 185 -6.97 2.52 -4.60
C SER A 185 -7.49 2.75 -3.19
N ILE A 186 -8.76 2.42 -2.95
CA ILE A 186 -9.39 2.48 -1.64
C ILE A 186 -9.54 1.04 -1.15
N ILE A 187 -8.97 0.73 0.01
CA ILE A 187 -8.77 -0.63 0.48
C ILE A 187 -9.44 -0.79 1.84
N PRO A 188 -10.14 -1.92 2.09
CA PRO A 188 -10.73 -2.20 3.40
C PRO A 188 -9.69 -2.06 4.52
N GLY A 189 -10.06 -1.31 5.56
CA GLY A 189 -9.26 -1.16 6.76
C GLY A 189 -10.12 -1.25 8.02
N ALA A 190 -9.50 -1.58 9.14
CA ALA A 190 -10.21 -1.67 10.42
C ALA A 190 -10.60 -0.26 10.91
N GLY A 191 -11.88 0.09 10.77
CA GLY A 191 -12.46 1.36 11.21
C GLY A 191 -12.52 2.45 10.13
N ARG A 192 -11.47 2.59 9.31
CA ARG A 192 -11.48 3.44 8.11
C ARG A 192 -10.72 2.77 6.95
N PRO A 193 -11.10 3.02 5.69
CA PRO A 193 -10.34 2.54 4.55
C PRO A 193 -8.91 3.08 4.53
N TYR A 194 -8.00 2.27 3.99
CA TYR A 194 -6.64 2.67 3.60
C TYR A 194 -6.68 3.17 2.15
N THR A 195 -5.88 4.19 1.85
CA THR A 195 -5.71 4.70 0.49
C THR A 195 -4.29 4.45 0.00
N TRP A 196 -4.18 3.90 -1.20
CA TRP A 196 -2.92 3.86 -1.95
C TRP A 196 -3.09 4.79 -3.15
N ILE A 197 -2.14 5.68 -3.38
CA ILE A 197 -2.13 6.53 -4.56
C ILE A 197 -0.77 6.50 -5.24
N GLY A 198 -0.77 6.35 -6.56
CA GLY A 198 0.47 6.27 -7.31
C GLY A 198 0.27 6.14 -8.80
N PHE A 199 1.40 6.07 -9.50
CA PHE A 199 1.44 5.90 -10.94
C PHE A 199 1.51 4.42 -11.30
N GLY A 200 0.75 4.02 -12.31
CA GLY A 200 0.70 2.62 -12.78
C GLY A 200 1.92 2.14 -13.56
N ARG A 201 3.13 2.64 -13.26
CA ARG A 201 4.39 2.30 -13.92
C ARG A 201 5.22 1.33 -13.09
N THR A 202 6.06 0.54 -13.74
CA THR A 202 7.08 -0.24 -13.03
C THR A 202 8.04 0.74 -12.35
N VAL A 203 8.17 0.64 -11.03
CA VAL A 203 9.27 1.29 -10.32
C VAL A 203 10.50 0.43 -10.62
N ALA A 204 11.50 0.97 -11.31
CA ALA A 204 12.74 0.24 -11.54
C ALA A 204 13.35 -0.16 -10.17
N PRO A 205 13.84 -1.40 -10.03
CA PRO A 205 14.32 -1.93 -8.74
C PRO A 205 15.62 -1.28 -8.27
#